data_AF-A0A649XVU8-F1
#
_entry.id   AF-A0A649XVU8-F1
#
_cell.length_a   1.000
_cell.length_b   1.000
_cell.length_c   1.000
_cell.angle_alpha   90.00
_cell.angle_beta   90.00
_cell.angle_gamma   90.00
#
_symmetry.space_group_name_H-M   'P 1'
#
loop_
_entity.id
_entity.type
_entity.pdbx_description
1 polymer ?
#
loop_
_entity_poly.entity_id
_entity_poly.type
_entity_poly.pdbx_seq_one_letter_code
_entity_poly.pdbx_strand_id
1 'polypeptide(L)'
;MAIAQRFLISMSCEANAQHWPRTVVLLLGLLLVGIVSSSPLPSRTNRTTLLEKRWESLFSRSVLGISGERPEPNWENDYLLGIKRVRRLYCNVGIGFHLQVLPDGKINGVHNENQYSLIEISTVARGVVSLYGVKSELFVAMNSRGRLYGTATFKDECKFKETLLPNNYNAYESSVYKGFYVALSKHGRLKRGNKATTAMTVTHFLPRI
;
A
#
# COMPACT_ATOMS: atom_id res chain seq x y z
N MET A 1 19.58 -33.47 60.18
CA MET A 1 18.92 -32.18 60.45
C MET A 1 18.87 -31.39 59.16
N ALA A 2 17.68 -31.20 58.58
CA ALA A 2 17.45 -30.18 57.56
C ALA A 2 15.94 -29.90 57.53
N ILE A 3 15.54 -28.82 58.21
CA ILE A 3 14.16 -28.35 58.34
C ILE A 3 13.93 -27.31 57.26
N ALA A 4 12.77 -27.42 56.61
CA ALA A 4 12.24 -26.46 55.66
C ALA A 4 11.74 -25.17 56.37
N GLN A 5 11.91 -24.01 55.74
CA GLN A 5 11.09 -22.79 55.96
C GLN A 5 11.36 -21.82 54.79
N ARG A 6 10.40 -21.66 53.88
CA ARG A 6 9.33 -20.64 53.82
C ARG A 6 9.83 -19.23 53.45
N PHE A 7 9.47 -18.86 52.22
CA PHE A 7 9.44 -17.51 51.65
C PHE A 7 8.71 -16.51 52.56
N LEU A 8 9.29 -15.32 52.71
CA LEU A 8 8.59 -14.07 52.99
C LEU A 8 9.15 -12.99 52.07
N ILE A 9 8.27 -12.49 51.20
CA ILE A 9 8.47 -11.34 50.32
C ILE A 9 8.28 -10.10 51.18
N SER A 10 9.28 -9.21 51.21
CA SER A 10 9.14 -7.84 51.72
C SER A 10 9.38 -6.89 50.55
N MET A 11 8.34 -6.15 50.18
CA MET A 11 8.40 -5.07 49.21
C MET A 11 8.76 -3.78 49.96
N SER A 12 9.93 -3.22 49.64
CA SER A 12 10.31 -1.87 50.05
C SER A 12 10.18 -0.96 48.83
N CYS A 13 9.22 -0.03 48.88
CA CYS A 13 9.04 1.02 47.90
C CYS A 13 10.15 2.08 48.07
N GLU A 14 11.04 2.21 47.10
CA GLU A 14 11.95 3.36 47.04
C GLU A 14 11.28 4.51 46.27
N ALA A 15 11.16 5.63 46.97
CA ALA A 15 10.75 6.92 46.44
C ALA A 15 11.92 7.54 45.67
N ASN A 16 11.70 7.88 44.39
CA ASN A 16 12.64 8.70 43.63
C ASN A 16 12.03 10.08 43.39
N ALA A 17 12.67 11.08 43.98
CA ALA A 17 12.30 12.48 43.91
C ALA A 17 12.91 13.11 42.65
N GLN A 18 12.08 13.61 41.74
CA GLN A 18 12.53 14.50 40.67
C GLN A 18 11.66 15.76 40.67
N HIS A 19 12.26 16.83 41.20
CA HIS A 19 11.73 18.17 41.42
C HIS A 19 11.54 18.93 40.09
N TRP A 20 10.33 19.46 39.85
CA TRP A 20 10.01 20.43 38.80
C TRP A 20 9.91 21.82 39.42
N PRO A 21 10.74 22.80 39.04
CA PRO A 21 10.56 24.16 39.53
C PRO A 21 9.45 24.86 38.74
N ARG A 22 8.38 25.18 39.45
CA ARG A 22 7.35 26.15 39.10
C ARG A 22 7.92 27.55 39.27
N THR A 23 8.15 28.28 38.19
CA THR A 23 8.32 29.73 38.22
C THR A 23 7.69 30.32 36.96
N VAL A 24 7.14 31.53 37.10
CA VAL A 24 6.36 32.30 36.11
C VAL A 24 4.85 31.99 36.08
N VAL A 25 4.24 31.98 37.26
CA VAL A 25 2.93 32.62 37.46
C VAL A 25 3.15 33.67 38.52
N LEU A 26 3.13 34.95 38.11
CA LEU A 26 2.79 36.14 38.90
C LEU A 26 3.10 37.37 38.03
N LEU A 27 2.08 37.89 37.34
CA LEU A 27 1.90 39.33 37.09
C LEU A 27 0.41 39.53 36.84
N LEU A 28 -0.32 39.60 37.95
CA LEU A 28 -1.74 39.85 38.03
C LEU A 28 -1.95 41.35 38.30
N GLY A 29 -2.74 41.99 37.45
CA GLY A 29 -3.50 43.20 37.78
C GLY A 29 -2.78 44.54 37.63
N LEU A 30 -3.21 45.33 36.64
CA LEU A 30 -3.38 46.78 36.78
C LEU A 30 -4.53 47.26 35.87
N LEU A 31 -5.61 47.62 36.55
CA LEU A 31 -6.50 48.77 36.33
C LEU A 31 -7.40 48.82 35.08
N LEU A 32 -8.62 48.32 35.32
CA LEU A 32 -9.91 48.87 34.93
C LEU A 32 -9.90 50.39 34.66
N VAL A 33 -10.19 50.77 33.42
CA VAL A 33 -10.59 52.13 33.02
C VAL A 33 -12.04 52.08 32.54
N GLY A 34 -12.87 52.92 33.15
CA GLY A 34 -13.88 53.70 32.43
C GLY A 34 -15.21 53.02 32.09
N ILE A 35 -16.21 53.32 32.92
CA ILE A 35 -17.65 53.27 32.62
C ILE A 35 -17.97 54.00 31.31
N VAL A 36 -18.83 53.43 30.43
CA VAL A 36 -20.02 54.08 29.83
C VAL A 36 -20.89 53.02 29.15
N SER A 37 -22.18 53.03 29.52
CA SER A 37 -23.29 52.30 28.92
C SER A 37 -23.72 52.93 27.59
N SER A 38 -23.95 52.13 26.54
CA SER A 38 -25.01 52.35 25.54
C SER A 38 -25.06 51.20 24.50
N SER A 39 -26.26 50.65 24.29
CA SER A 39 -26.67 49.94 23.05
C SER A 39 -27.56 50.91 22.23
N PRO A 40 -27.95 50.69 20.94
CA PRO A 40 -27.80 49.52 20.03
C PRO A 40 -27.31 49.83 18.57
N LEU A 41 -27.24 48.77 17.71
CA LEU A 41 -27.06 48.57 16.22
C LEU A 41 -27.07 49.77 15.21
N PRO A 42 -26.66 49.63 13.90
CA PRO A 42 -26.33 48.42 13.09
C PRO A 42 -25.03 48.46 12.22
N SER A 43 -24.71 47.30 11.65
CA SER A 43 -23.54 46.93 10.84
C SER A 43 -23.40 47.60 9.46
N ARG A 44 -22.17 48.01 9.11
CA ARG A 44 -21.74 48.33 7.73
C ARG A 44 -20.27 47.95 7.54
N THR A 45 -19.97 46.90 6.77
CA THR A 45 -18.59 46.54 6.39
C THR A 45 -18.53 46.06 4.94
N ASN A 46 -18.24 46.98 4.03
CA ASN A 46 -17.97 46.71 2.61
C ASN A 46 -16.48 46.40 2.40
N ARG A 47 -15.99 45.23 2.84
CA ARG A 47 -14.60 44.81 2.55
C ARG A 47 -14.41 43.32 2.26
N THR A 48 -15.49 42.56 2.06
CA THR A 48 -15.43 41.13 1.71
C THR A 48 -15.77 40.84 0.24
N THR A 49 -16.45 41.76 -0.45
CA THR A 49 -16.98 41.50 -1.80
C THR A 49 -15.95 41.53 -2.93
N LEU A 50 -14.77 42.14 -2.73
CA LEU A 50 -13.76 42.27 -3.80
C LEU A 50 -12.97 40.98 -4.01
N LEU A 51 -12.63 40.26 -2.93
CA LEU A 51 -11.92 38.99 -3.03
C LEU A 51 -12.84 37.90 -3.60
N GLU A 52 -14.09 37.86 -3.16
CA GLU A 52 -15.10 36.91 -3.63
C GLU A 52 -15.36 37.06 -5.14
N LYS A 53 -15.51 38.31 -5.63
CA LYS A 53 -15.63 38.60 -7.07
C LYS A 53 -14.39 38.22 -7.89
N ARG A 54 -13.20 38.23 -7.28
CA ARG A 54 -11.95 37.83 -7.93
C ARG A 54 -11.82 36.32 -8.03
N TRP A 55 -12.35 35.57 -7.07
CA TRP A 55 -12.40 34.11 -7.14
C TRP A 55 -13.37 33.63 -8.22
N GLU A 56 -14.54 34.26 -8.34
CA GLU A 56 -15.52 33.92 -9.38
C GLU A 56 -14.99 34.14 -10.81
N SER A 57 -14.15 35.16 -11.03
CA SER A 57 -13.56 35.40 -12.35
C SER A 57 -12.43 34.43 -12.71
N LEU A 58 -11.78 33.84 -11.70
CA LEU A 58 -10.74 32.82 -11.90
C LEU A 58 -11.35 31.44 -12.18
N PHE A 59 -12.49 31.09 -11.56
CA PHE A 59 -13.19 29.84 -11.87
C PHE A 59 -13.95 29.90 -13.21
N SER A 60 -14.49 31.07 -13.58
CA SER A 60 -15.23 31.25 -14.83
C SER A 60 -14.36 31.16 -16.10
N ARG A 61 -13.03 31.26 -15.99
CA ARG A 61 -12.10 31.19 -17.13
C ARG A 61 -11.70 29.78 -17.58
N SER A 62 -12.24 28.74 -16.92
CA SER A 62 -11.96 27.35 -17.29
C SER A 62 -12.92 26.77 -18.34
N VAL A 63 -13.96 27.50 -18.75
CA VAL A 63 -14.96 27.02 -19.71
C VAL A 63 -14.79 27.74 -21.05
N LEU A 64 -13.73 27.40 -21.78
CA LEU A 64 -13.58 27.79 -23.18
C LEU A 64 -12.88 26.68 -23.97
N GLY A 65 -13.69 25.94 -24.73
CA GLY A 65 -13.29 25.27 -25.96
C GLY A 65 -12.46 23.99 -25.85
N ILE A 66 -13.07 22.90 -25.38
CA ILE A 66 -12.62 21.56 -25.80
C ILE A 66 -13.80 20.93 -26.53
N SER A 67 -13.61 20.67 -27.83
CA SER A 67 -14.46 19.83 -28.66
C SER A 67 -14.71 18.51 -27.93
N GLY A 68 -15.88 18.41 -27.28
CA GLY A 68 -16.20 17.36 -26.32
C GLY A 68 -16.74 16.12 -27.00
N GLU A 69 -15.86 15.31 -27.58
CA GLU A 69 -16.00 13.87 -27.39
C GLU A 69 -15.18 13.53 -26.14
N ARG A 70 -15.79 13.72 -24.97
CA ARG A 70 -15.27 13.18 -23.73
C ARG A 70 -15.67 11.71 -23.73
N PRO A 71 -14.75 10.74 -23.78
CA PRO A 71 -15.12 9.37 -23.47
C PRO A 71 -15.70 9.41 -22.06
N GLU A 72 -16.96 8.98 -21.90
CA GLU A 72 -17.58 8.83 -20.57
C GLU A 72 -16.59 8.06 -19.69
N PRO A 73 -15.95 8.70 -18.69
CA PRO A 73 -14.96 8.03 -17.89
C PRO A 73 -15.66 6.88 -17.18
N ASN A 74 -15.20 5.66 -17.43
CA ASN A 74 -15.72 4.49 -16.77
C ASN A 74 -15.19 4.50 -15.34
N TRP A 75 -15.79 5.35 -14.51
CA TRP A 75 -15.42 5.60 -13.13
C TRP A 75 -15.39 4.29 -12.31
N GLU A 76 -16.03 3.21 -12.78
CA GLU A 76 -15.97 1.88 -12.17
C GLU A 76 -14.58 1.22 -12.21
N ASN A 77 -13.74 1.57 -13.20
CA ASN A 77 -12.43 0.94 -13.42
C ASN A 77 -11.26 1.95 -13.43
N ASP A 78 -11.50 3.21 -13.77
CA ASP A 78 -10.41 4.19 -13.96
C ASP A 78 -9.63 4.49 -12.67
N TYR A 79 -10.28 4.49 -11.49
CA TYR A 79 -9.57 4.65 -10.22
C TYR A 79 -8.63 3.49 -9.89
N LEU A 80 -8.87 2.29 -10.46
CA LEU A 80 -8.03 1.12 -10.22
C LEU A 80 -6.67 1.26 -10.91
N LEU A 81 -6.62 1.94 -12.06
CA LEU A 81 -5.40 2.10 -12.87
C LEU A 81 -4.31 2.91 -12.16
N GLY A 82 -4.66 3.70 -11.14
CA GLY A 82 -3.71 4.45 -10.31
C GLY A 82 -3.14 3.66 -9.12
N ILE A 83 -3.72 2.51 -8.76
CA ILE A 83 -3.33 1.77 -7.56
C ILE A 83 -2.16 0.85 -7.87
N LYS A 84 -0.98 1.23 -7.36
CA LYS A 84 0.27 0.49 -7.49
C LYS A 84 0.81 0.10 -6.11
N ARG A 85 1.23 -1.15 -5.95
CA ARG A 85 1.80 -1.65 -4.68
C ARG A 85 3.15 -2.28 -4.95
N VAL A 86 4.21 -1.73 -4.39
CA VAL A 86 5.55 -2.36 -4.46
C VAL A 86 5.71 -3.32 -3.31
N ARG A 87 5.87 -4.62 -3.60
CA ARG A 87 5.94 -5.71 -2.62
C ARG A 87 6.94 -6.78 -3.07
N ARG A 88 7.30 -7.67 -2.15
CA ARG A 88 7.98 -8.95 -2.47
C ARG A 88 6.96 -10.07 -2.36
N LEU A 89 6.88 -10.93 -3.38
CA LEU A 89 5.97 -12.08 -3.37
C LEU A 89 6.67 -13.29 -2.74
N TYR A 90 6.42 -13.54 -1.46
CA TYR A 90 7.02 -14.64 -0.71
C TYR A 90 6.19 -15.92 -0.80
N CYS A 91 6.81 -17.02 -1.22
CA CYS A 91 6.22 -18.35 -1.25
C CYS A 91 6.83 -19.21 -0.13
N ASN A 92 6.00 -19.70 0.78
CA ASN A 92 6.41 -20.53 1.91
C ASN A 92 6.57 -22.01 1.50
N VAL A 93 7.61 -22.30 0.71
CA VAL A 93 7.96 -23.65 0.28
C VAL A 93 9.44 -23.94 0.49
N GLY A 94 9.79 -25.14 0.97
CA GLY A 94 11.17 -25.48 1.30
C GLY A 94 11.72 -24.54 2.39
N ILE A 95 12.77 -23.79 2.06
CA ILE A 95 13.33 -22.74 2.94
C ILE A 95 12.61 -21.39 2.81
N GLY A 96 11.59 -21.29 1.94
CA GLY A 96 10.91 -20.06 1.60
C GLY A 96 11.65 -19.25 0.53
N PHE A 97 10.90 -18.70 -0.43
CA PHE A 97 11.48 -17.99 -1.58
C PHE A 97 10.65 -16.78 -1.97
N HIS A 98 11.32 -15.68 -2.30
CA HIS A 98 10.73 -14.52 -2.95
C HIS A 98 10.81 -14.68 -4.46
N LEU A 99 9.72 -14.36 -5.17
CA LEU A 99 9.74 -14.30 -6.64
C LEU A 99 10.72 -13.20 -7.08
N GLN A 100 11.61 -13.54 -8.01
CA GLN A 100 12.60 -12.65 -8.57
C GLN A 100 12.48 -12.61 -10.10
N VAL A 101 12.57 -11.41 -10.67
CA VAL A 101 12.61 -11.19 -12.12
C VAL A 101 14.00 -10.64 -12.48
N LEU A 102 14.75 -11.40 -13.27
CA LEU A 102 16.12 -11.07 -13.66
C LEU A 102 16.15 -10.26 -14.98
N PRO A 103 17.22 -9.47 -15.22
CA PRO A 103 17.36 -8.67 -16.45
C PRO A 103 17.39 -9.49 -17.74
N ASP A 104 17.78 -10.76 -17.68
CA ASP A 104 17.79 -11.69 -18.82
C ASP A 104 16.38 -12.24 -19.15
N GLY A 105 15.34 -11.79 -18.44
CA GLY A 105 13.96 -12.28 -18.58
C GLY A 105 13.70 -13.61 -17.87
N LYS A 106 14.69 -14.15 -17.16
CA LYS A 106 14.49 -15.35 -16.34
C LYS A 106 13.78 -14.99 -15.04
N ILE A 107 12.88 -15.86 -14.64
CA ILE A 107 12.17 -15.75 -13.36
C ILE A 107 12.51 -16.96 -12.52
N ASN A 108 12.75 -16.76 -11.23
CA ASN A 108 13.01 -17.82 -10.25
C ASN A 108 12.66 -17.33 -8.83
N GLY A 109 12.85 -18.20 -7.85
CA GLY A 109 12.75 -17.88 -6.43
C GLY A 109 14.14 -17.68 -5.81
N VAL A 110 14.26 -16.68 -4.95
CA VAL A 110 15.46 -16.42 -4.14
C VAL A 110 15.10 -16.42 -2.66
N HIS A 111 15.92 -17.04 -1.82
CA HIS A 111 15.65 -17.08 -0.39
C HIS A 111 15.85 -15.69 0.23
N ASN A 112 17.05 -15.14 0.07
CA ASN A 112 17.40 -13.81 0.55
C ASN A 112 16.84 -12.73 -0.38
N GLU A 113 16.20 -11.73 0.22
CA GLU A 113 15.64 -10.59 -0.50
C GLU A 113 16.74 -9.83 -1.26
N ASN A 114 16.42 -9.39 -2.48
CA ASN A 114 17.34 -8.61 -3.31
C ASN A 114 16.58 -7.58 -4.15
N GLN A 115 17.29 -6.71 -4.87
CA GLN A 115 16.67 -5.63 -5.67
C GLN A 115 15.72 -6.16 -6.77
N TYR A 116 15.98 -7.34 -7.30
CA TYR A 116 15.17 -7.98 -8.35
C TYR A 116 13.93 -8.72 -7.82
N SER A 117 13.81 -8.86 -6.49
CA SER A 117 12.63 -9.44 -5.83
C SER A 117 11.53 -8.40 -5.53
N LEU A 118 11.79 -7.12 -5.82
CA LEU A 118 10.81 -6.05 -5.73
C LEU A 118 9.90 -6.06 -6.95
N ILE A 119 8.61 -6.30 -6.69
CA ILE A 119 7.57 -6.39 -7.70
C ILE A 119 6.56 -5.26 -7.48
N GLU A 120 6.34 -4.43 -8.50
CA GLU A 120 5.19 -3.56 -8.57
C GLU A 120 3.97 -4.38 -9.02
N ILE A 121 2.95 -4.41 -8.17
CA ILE A 121 1.65 -5.01 -8.44
C ILE A 121 0.71 -3.88 -8.82
N SER A 122 0.29 -3.86 -10.08
CA SER A 122 -0.55 -2.80 -10.66
C SER A 122 -1.87 -3.37 -11.13
N THR A 123 -2.97 -2.76 -10.70
CA THR A 123 -4.32 -3.25 -11.03
C THR A 123 -4.65 -2.92 -12.48
N VAL A 124 -5.02 -3.93 -13.26
CA VAL A 124 -5.41 -3.79 -14.68
C VAL A 124 -6.92 -3.72 -14.83
N ALA A 125 -7.63 -4.52 -14.03
CA ALA A 125 -9.08 -4.54 -13.92
C ALA A 125 -9.46 -5.08 -12.54
N ARG A 126 -10.75 -5.09 -12.18
CA ARG A 126 -11.20 -5.65 -10.90
C ARG A 126 -10.71 -7.09 -10.71
N GLY A 127 -9.86 -7.31 -9.70
CA GLY A 127 -9.28 -8.62 -9.37
C GLY A 127 -8.21 -9.12 -10.34
N VAL A 128 -7.81 -8.32 -11.34
CA VAL A 128 -6.76 -8.66 -12.30
C VAL A 128 -5.60 -7.67 -12.15
N VAL A 129 -4.41 -8.21 -11.97
CA VAL A 129 -3.19 -7.45 -11.74
C VAL A 129 -2.14 -7.77 -12.81
N SER A 130 -1.21 -6.84 -12.97
CA SER A 130 0.07 -7.04 -13.61
C SER A 130 1.16 -7.09 -12.55
N LEU A 131 2.19 -7.89 -12.80
CA LEU A 131 3.35 -8.02 -11.92
C LEU A 131 4.57 -7.51 -12.70
N TYR A 132 5.21 -6.45 -12.20
CA TYR A 132 6.32 -5.80 -12.86
C TYR A 132 7.57 -5.80 -11.98
N GLY A 133 8.65 -6.40 -12.45
CA GLY A 133 9.94 -6.39 -11.76
C GLY A 133 10.55 -5.00 -11.80
N VAL A 134 10.59 -4.31 -10.66
CA VAL A 134 10.98 -2.89 -10.57
C VAL A 134 12.41 -2.69 -11.07
N LYS A 135 13.35 -3.55 -10.64
CA LYS A 135 14.76 -3.42 -11.00
C LYS A 135 15.09 -3.94 -12.40
N SER A 136 14.39 -4.97 -12.86
CA SER A 136 14.62 -5.56 -14.19
C SER A 136 13.88 -4.83 -15.31
N GLU A 137 12.87 -4.03 -14.96
CA GLU A 137 11.97 -3.35 -15.91
C GLU A 137 11.22 -4.32 -16.84
N LEU A 138 10.78 -5.45 -16.28
CA LEU A 138 10.11 -6.51 -17.04
C LEU A 138 8.79 -6.89 -16.37
N PHE A 139 7.75 -7.07 -17.18
CA PHE A 139 6.53 -7.72 -16.76
C PHE A 139 6.74 -9.22 -16.64
N VAL A 140 6.18 -9.80 -15.59
CA VAL A 140 5.97 -11.25 -15.51
C VAL A 140 4.87 -11.61 -16.51
N ALA A 141 5.11 -12.63 -17.33
CA ALA A 141 4.15 -13.17 -18.26
C ALA A 141 4.14 -14.70 -18.21
N MET A 142 3.03 -15.32 -18.61
CA MET A 142 2.91 -16.76 -18.70
C MET A 142 2.45 -17.20 -20.09
N ASN A 143 3.23 -18.07 -20.73
CA ASN A 143 2.88 -18.59 -22.05
C ASN A 143 1.94 -19.80 -21.99
N SER A 144 1.45 -20.23 -23.17
CA SER A 144 0.58 -21.39 -23.36
C SER A 144 1.13 -22.73 -22.86
N ARG A 145 2.44 -22.84 -22.64
CA ARG A 145 3.08 -24.03 -22.05
C ARG A 145 3.15 -23.97 -20.52
N GLY A 146 2.56 -22.94 -19.91
CA GLY A 146 2.59 -22.68 -18.48
C GLY A 146 3.96 -22.25 -17.96
N ARG A 147 4.85 -21.72 -18.80
CA ARG A 147 6.17 -21.23 -18.36
C ARG A 147 6.10 -19.73 -18.11
N LEU A 148 6.57 -19.31 -16.94
CA LEU A 148 6.78 -17.90 -16.63
C LEU A 148 8.04 -17.38 -17.30
N TYR A 149 7.97 -16.15 -17.78
CA TYR A 149 9.07 -15.43 -18.40
C TYR A 149 8.89 -13.92 -18.22
N GLY A 150 9.98 -13.16 -18.30
CA GLY A 150 9.98 -11.70 -18.28
C GLY A 150 9.84 -11.11 -19.68
N THR A 151 9.07 -10.03 -19.83
CA THR A 151 8.89 -9.30 -21.09
C THR A 151 8.83 -7.79 -20.86
N ALA A 152 9.49 -7.00 -21.73
CA ALA A 152 9.42 -5.54 -21.66
C ALA A 152 8.06 -5.01 -22.16
N THR A 153 7.42 -5.73 -23.08
CA THR A 153 6.11 -5.33 -23.63
C THR A 153 4.97 -5.91 -22.80
N PHE A 154 4.02 -5.05 -22.42
CA PHE A 154 2.78 -5.47 -21.79
C PHE A 154 1.86 -6.18 -22.78
N LYS A 155 1.38 -7.38 -22.43
CA LYS A 155 0.53 -8.26 -23.25
C LYS A 155 -0.56 -8.87 -22.37
N ASP A 156 -1.52 -9.55 -22.99
CA ASP A 156 -2.55 -10.28 -22.23
C ASP A 156 -1.96 -11.39 -21.35
N GLU A 157 -0.83 -11.99 -21.76
CA GLU A 157 -0.09 -12.98 -20.96
C GLU A 157 0.50 -12.40 -19.66
N CYS A 158 0.55 -11.07 -19.51
CA CYS A 158 1.00 -10.37 -18.30
C CYS A 158 -0.13 -10.12 -17.28
N LYS A 159 -1.36 -10.51 -17.61
CA LYS A 159 -2.55 -10.30 -16.76
C LYS A 159 -2.79 -11.53 -15.90
N PHE A 160 -2.83 -11.34 -14.59
CA PHE A 160 -3.08 -12.40 -13.62
C PHE A 160 -4.29 -12.07 -12.75
N LYS A 161 -5.21 -13.03 -12.58
CA LYS A 161 -6.27 -12.93 -11.58
C LYS A 161 -5.67 -13.18 -10.20
N GLU A 162 -5.71 -12.17 -9.34
CA GLU A 162 -5.29 -12.27 -7.95
C GLU A 162 -6.47 -12.76 -7.11
N THR A 163 -6.29 -13.86 -6.38
CA THR A 163 -7.32 -14.43 -5.51
C THR A 163 -6.75 -14.67 -4.11
N LEU A 164 -7.42 -14.12 -3.10
CA LEU A 164 -7.11 -14.40 -1.71
C LEU A 164 -7.59 -15.82 -1.36
N LEU A 165 -6.68 -16.62 -0.83
CA LEU A 165 -6.93 -18.00 -0.42
C LEU A 165 -7.35 -18.07 1.05
N PRO A 166 -7.97 -19.17 1.50
CA PRO A 166 -8.42 -19.34 2.90
C PRO A 166 -7.32 -19.24 3.96
N ASN A 167 -6.05 -19.40 3.58
CA ASN A 167 -4.90 -19.28 4.48
C ASN A 167 -4.26 -17.87 4.47
N ASN A 168 -4.94 -16.87 3.90
CA ASN A 168 -4.50 -15.48 3.76
C ASN A 168 -3.27 -15.27 2.85
N TYR A 169 -2.95 -16.25 2.00
CA TYR A 169 -2.02 -16.07 0.88
C TYR A 169 -2.79 -15.72 -0.39
N ASN A 170 -2.13 -15.11 -1.37
CA ASN A 170 -2.69 -14.90 -2.69
C ASN A 170 -2.25 -16.01 -3.66
N ALA A 171 -3.12 -16.35 -4.59
CA ALA A 171 -2.77 -17.08 -5.80
C ALA A 171 -2.93 -16.16 -7.02
N TYR A 172 -2.03 -16.34 -7.99
CA TYR A 172 -2.03 -15.60 -9.25
C TYR A 172 -2.27 -16.57 -10.41
N GLU A 173 -3.47 -16.51 -10.97
CA GLU A 173 -3.89 -17.33 -12.12
C GLU A 173 -3.71 -16.55 -13.43
N SER A 174 -3.24 -17.16 -14.51
CA SER A 174 -3.20 -16.50 -15.81
C SER A 174 -4.61 -16.10 -16.26
N SER A 175 -4.79 -14.86 -16.70
CA SER A 175 -6.06 -14.40 -17.25
C SER A 175 -6.40 -15.10 -18.57
N VAL A 176 -5.39 -15.39 -19.39
CA VAL A 176 -5.51 -16.05 -20.69
C VAL A 176 -5.65 -17.57 -20.53
N TYR A 177 -4.77 -18.18 -19.74
CA TYR A 177 -4.73 -19.64 -19.58
C TYR A 177 -5.35 -20.05 -18.23
N LYS A 178 -6.66 -20.26 -18.21
CA LYS A 178 -7.40 -20.62 -16.99
C LYS A 178 -6.85 -21.91 -16.35
N GLY A 179 -6.80 -21.92 -15.03
CA GLY A 179 -6.22 -22.99 -14.22
C GLY A 179 -4.68 -23.01 -14.21
N PHE A 180 -3.99 -22.07 -14.87
CA PHE A 180 -2.53 -22.00 -14.81
C PHE A 180 -2.09 -20.97 -13.76
N TYR A 181 -1.28 -21.40 -12.80
CA TYR A 181 -0.89 -20.57 -11.66
C TYR A 181 0.60 -20.23 -11.65
N VAL A 182 0.93 -19.02 -11.18
CA VAL A 182 2.31 -18.69 -10.80
C VAL A 182 2.72 -19.66 -9.69
N ALA A 183 3.90 -20.28 -9.81
CA ALA A 183 4.31 -21.33 -8.88
C ALA A 183 5.83 -21.48 -8.74
N LEU A 184 6.28 -21.65 -7.49
CA LEU A 184 7.67 -21.96 -7.14
C LEU A 184 7.77 -23.36 -6.52
N SER A 185 8.73 -24.15 -6.96
CA SER A 185 9.06 -25.43 -6.33
C SER A 185 9.75 -25.23 -4.98
N LYS A 186 9.81 -26.30 -4.17
CA LYS A 186 10.55 -26.34 -2.90
C LYS A 186 12.05 -26.00 -2.99
N HIS A 187 12.60 -25.92 -4.21
CA HIS A 187 14.00 -25.58 -4.48
C HIS A 187 14.14 -24.17 -5.11
N GLY A 188 13.10 -23.34 -5.09
CA GLY A 188 13.11 -22.00 -5.69
C GLY A 188 13.08 -21.99 -7.22
N ARG A 189 12.93 -23.13 -7.89
CA ARG A 189 12.77 -23.20 -9.35
C ARG A 189 11.32 -22.99 -9.74
N LEU A 190 11.08 -22.34 -10.88
CA LEU A 190 9.73 -22.23 -11.43
C LEU A 190 9.10 -23.60 -11.67
N LYS A 191 7.82 -23.72 -11.30
CA LYS A 191 6.98 -24.86 -11.68
C LYS A 191 6.10 -24.43 -12.86
N ARG A 192 5.76 -25.37 -13.75
CA ARG A 192 4.83 -25.08 -14.85
C ARG A 192 3.43 -24.81 -14.29
N GLY A 193 2.80 -23.72 -14.73
CA GLY A 193 1.51 -23.28 -14.23
C GLY A 193 0.40 -24.31 -14.47
N ASN A 194 0.44 -25.04 -15.57
CA ASN A 194 -0.50 -26.13 -15.88
C ASN A 194 -0.34 -27.38 -14.99
N LYS A 195 0.67 -27.41 -14.12
CA LYS A 195 0.92 -28.50 -13.15
C LYS A 195 0.77 -28.02 -11.71
N ALA A 196 0.23 -26.83 -11.51
CA ALA A 196 0.11 -26.19 -10.22
C ALA A 196 -1.35 -25.83 -10.00
N THR A 197 -1.87 -26.07 -8.80
CA THR A 197 -3.27 -25.80 -8.43
C THR A 197 -3.29 -25.08 -7.09
N THR A 198 -4.36 -24.35 -6.79
CA THR A 198 -4.53 -23.63 -5.51
C THR A 198 -4.50 -24.54 -4.27
N ALA A 199 -4.77 -25.84 -4.41
CA ALA A 199 -4.59 -26.82 -3.33
C ALA A 199 -3.11 -27.03 -2.93
N MET A 200 -2.15 -26.63 -3.78
CA MET A 200 -0.73 -26.82 -3.54
C MET A 200 -0.11 -25.53 -3.00
N THR A 201 0.66 -25.63 -1.91
CA THR A 201 1.34 -24.47 -1.31
C THR A 201 2.35 -23.77 -2.22
N VAL A 202 2.81 -24.46 -3.28
CA VAL A 202 3.70 -23.91 -4.32
C VAL A 202 3.10 -22.74 -5.10
N THR A 203 1.78 -22.53 -5.05
CA THR A 203 1.10 -21.39 -5.71
C THR A 203 0.72 -20.28 -4.73
N HIS A 204 1.07 -20.42 -3.44
CA HIS A 204 0.67 -19.49 -2.39
C HIS A 204 1.75 -18.43 -2.22
N PHE A 205 1.40 -17.17 -2.43
CA PHE A 205 2.31 -16.05 -2.29
C PHE A 205 1.77 -15.02 -1.29
N LEU A 206 2.61 -14.63 -0.35
CA LEU A 206 2.35 -13.57 0.62
C LEU A 206 3.05 -12.28 0.14
N PRO A 207 2.31 -11.21 -0.20
CA PRO A 207 2.92 -9.92 -0.47
C PRO A 207 3.53 -9.31 0.81
N ARG A 208 4.84 -9.11 0.84
CA ARG A 208 5.61 -8.51 1.94
C ARG A 208 6.16 -7.13 1.55
N ILE A 209 6.39 -6.24 2.52
CA ILE A 209 7.00 -4.91 2.32
C ILE A 209 8.54 -5.04 2.29
#